data_AF-A0A4S8L475-F1
#
_entry.id   AF-A0A4S8L475-F1
#
_cell.length_a   1.000
_cell.length_b   1.000
_cell.length_c   1.000
_cell.angle_alpha   90.00
_cell.angle_beta   90.00
_cell.angle_gamma   90.00
#
_symmetry.space_group_name_H-M   'P 1'
#
loop_
_entity.id
_entity.type
_entity.pdbx_description
1 polymer ?
#
loop_
_entity_poly.entity_id
_entity_poly.type
_entity_poly.pdbx_seq_one_letter_code
_entity_poly.pdbx_strand_id
1 'polypeptide(L)'
;YVNKSFALNNGLAYVQNGSVFMKGNDTTWLADGKFRNSVQISSILQYNTGLFILDINCAPWGSTIWPAWCSRGPLTGEIDILEGVHDNEHNQVAWHIYRCSLTPEPNLPALNSQNNTDCDSMIPPNAGCGVQEWSRASYGEDFNLQSGGVYVMKWDENGIAVWSFFHAAVPADIVCGTPNPYTMGFTSSCS
;
A
#
# COMPACT_ATOMS: atom_id res chain seq x y z
N TYR A 1 -17.94 2.84 -5.97
CA TYR A 1 -17.36 4.04 -5.35
C TYR A 1 -18.27 5.24 -5.51
N VAL A 2 -18.25 6.16 -4.55
CA VAL A 2 -19.07 7.40 -4.57
C VAL A 2 -18.24 8.62 -5.00
N ASN A 3 -18.90 9.71 -5.37
CA ASN A 3 -18.23 10.98 -5.70
C ASN A 3 -17.82 11.77 -4.43
N LYS A 4 -16.98 12.81 -4.63
CA LYS A 4 -16.44 13.65 -3.55
C LYS A 4 -17.53 14.25 -2.65
N SER A 5 -18.55 14.88 -3.22
CA SER A 5 -19.60 15.56 -2.44
C SER A 5 -20.37 14.58 -1.57
N PHE A 6 -20.71 13.40 -2.11
CA PHE A 6 -21.38 12.35 -1.34
C PHE A 6 -20.48 11.82 -0.22
N ALA A 7 -19.20 11.56 -0.50
CA ALA A 7 -18.25 11.05 0.49
C ALA A 7 -18.10 12.00 1.68
N LEU A 8 -17.94 13.30 1.41
CA LEU A 8 -17.83 14.33 2.45
C LEU A 8 -19.13 14.46 3.26
N ASN A 9 -20.28 14.51 2.59
CA ASN A 9 -21.58 14.67 3.26
C ASN A 9 -22.01 13.45 4.09
N ASN A 10 -21.46 12.26 3.81
CA ASN A 10 -21.80 11.02 4.49
C ASN A 10 -20.64 10.48 5.36
N GLY A 11 -19.60 11.28 5.62
CA GLY A 11 -18.50 10.89 6.52
C GLY A 11 -17.66 9.70 6.03
N LEU A 12 -17.60 9.47 4.71
CA LEU A 12 -16.76 8.43 4.12
C LEU A 12 -15.32 8.93 3.87
N ALA A 13 -15.13 10.24 3.78
CA ALA A 13 -13.82 10.87 3.78
C ALA A 13 -13.88 12.21 4.52
N TYR A 14 -12.94 12.49 5.40
CA TYR A 14 -12.87 13.76 6.15
C TYR A 14 -11.48 13.96 6.80
N VAL A 15 -11.24 15.16 7.33
CA VAL A 15 -10.03 15.49 8.09
C VAL A 15 -10.41 15.78 9.54
N GLN A 16 -9.70 15.18 10.48
CA GLN A 16 -9.89 15.42 11.91
C GLN A 16 -8.53 15.40 12.61
N ASN A 17 -8.25 16.43 13.41
CA ASN A 17 -7.00 16.55 14.18
C ASN A 17 -5.73 16.38 13.33
N GLY A 18 -5.73 16.88 12.10
CA GLY A 18 -4.59 16.76 11.17
C GLY A 18 -4.46 15.40 10.49
N SER A 19 -5.31 14.42 10.84
CA SER A 19 -5.36 13.10 10.18
C SER A 19 -6.45 13.04 9.12
N VAL A 20 -6.18 12.32 8.03
CA VAL A 20 -7.16 12.04 6.98
C VAL A 20 -7.83 10.70 7.26
N PHE A 21 -9.16 10.69 7.24
CA PHE A 21 -9.95 9.47 7.38
C PHE A 21 -10.57 9.13 6.02
N MET A 22 -10.44 7.88 5.61
CA MET A 22 -11.07 7.31 4.43
C MET A 22 -11.67 5.95 4.83
N LYS A 23 -12.97 5.75 4.63
CA LYS A 23 -13.66 4.53 5.08
C LYS A 23 -14.79 4.11 4.16
N GLY A 24 -15.08 2.81 4.16
CA GLY A 24 -16.34 2.27 3.67
C GLY A 24 -17.50 2.63 4.60
N ASN A 25 -18.72 2.57 4.09
CA ASN A 25 -19.91 2.75 4.92
C ASN A 25 -20.05 1.57 5.89
N ASP A 26 -20.07 1.87 7.19
CA ASP A 26 -20.16 0.92 8.30
C ASP A 26 -21.46 1.07 9.12
N THR A 27 -22.39 1.90 8.64
CA THR A 27 -23.65 2.21 9.36
C THR A 27 -24.90 1.64 8.72
N THR A 28 -24.85 1.27 7.43
CA THR A 28 -26.02 0.79 6.70
C THR A 28 -26.00 -0.71 6.49
N TRP A 29 -27.17 -1.31 6.70
CA TRP A 29 -27.48 -2.68 6.28
C TRP A 29 -27.93 -2.66 4.82
N LEU A 30 -27.33 -3.56 4.04
CA LEU A 30 -27.57 -3.64 2.60
C LEU A 30 -28.33 -4.93 2.29
N ALA A 31 -29.27 -4.85 1.35
CA ALA A 31 -29.88 -6.04 0.77
C ALA A 31 -28.86 -6.84 -0.06
N ASP A 32 -29.15 -8.11 -0.30
CA ASP A 32 -28.30 -8.97 -1.10
C ASP A 32 -28.05 -8.39 -2.51
N GLY A 33 -26.83 -8.61 -3.02
CA GLY A 33 -26.37 -8.06 -4.30
C GLY A 33 -26.16 -6.54 -4.35
N LYS A 34 -26.28 -5.81 -3.23
CA LYS A 34 -25.99 -4.37 -3.17
C LYS A 34 -24.55 -4.09 -2.76
N PHE A 35 -23.92 -3.18 -3.48
CA PHE A 35 -22.54 -2.76 -3.20
C PHE A 35 -22.48 -1.77 -2.04
N ARG A 36 -21.51 -1.97 -1.16
CA ARG A 36 -21.21 -1.04 -0.06
C ARG A 36 -20.54 0.22 -0.61
N ASN A 37 -21.03 1.37 -0.16
CA ASN A 37 -20.41 2.65 -0.51
C ASN A 37 -19.00 2.73 0.08
N SER A 38 -18.05 3.15 -0.74
CA SER A 38 -16.66 3.37 -0.37
C SER A 38 -16.08 4.47 -1.25
N VAL A 39 -14.85 4.89 -0.94
CA VAL A 39 -14.10 5.92 -1.66
C VAL A 39 -12.88 5.31 -2.35
N GLN A 40 -12.54 5.86 -3.51
CA GLN A 40 -11.28 5.63 -4.21
C GLN A 40 -10.77 7.01 -4.61
N ILE A 41 -9.58 7.36 -4.14
CA ILE A 41 -8.98 8.67 -4.39
C ILE A 41 -7.73 8.47 -5.23
N SER A 42 -7.61 9.25 -6.29
CA SER A 42 -6.42 9.29 -7.15
C SER A 42 -5.76 10.66 -7.05
N SER A 43 -4.44 10.69 -7.12
CA SER A 43 -3.70 11.94 -7.23
C SER A 43 -4.06 12.66 -8.54
N ILE A 44 -4.09 13.99 -8.50
CA ILE A 44 -4.20 14.81 -9.72
C ILE A 44 -2.85 14.85 -10.44
N LEU A 45 -1.77 14.94 -9.66
CA LEU A 45 -0.41 14.91 -10.18
C LEU A 45 -0.01 13.48 -10.55
N GLN A 46 0.76 13.39 -11.63
CA GLN A 46 1.40 12.17 -12.10
C GLN A 46 2.90 12.32 -11.96
N TYR A 47 3.56 11.21 -11.70
CA TYR A 47 4.99 11.15 -11.46
C TYR A 47 5.59 10.02 -12.30
N ASN A 48 6.85 10.15 -12.69
CA ASN A 48 7.62 9.15 -13.44
C ASN A 48 8.89 8.69 -12.71
N THR A 49 9.14 9.25 -11.53
CA THR A 49 10.22 8.94 -10.59
C THR A 49 9.88 9.60 -9.26
N GLY A 50 10.44 9.13 -8.16
CA GLY A 50 10.33 9.79 -6.86
C GLY A 50 10.42 8.87 -5.67
N LEU A 51 10.27 9.48 -4.49
CA LEU A 51 10.11 8.80 -3.22
C LEU A 51 8.72 9.13 -2.67
N PHE A 52 7.90 8.10 -2.48
CA PHE A 52 6.53 8.23 -2.02
C PHE A 52 6.44 7.62 -0.63
N ILE A 53 5.97 8.40 0.33
CA ILE A 53 5.90 8.00 1.73
C ILE A 53 4.45 8.12 2.19
N LEU A 54 3.88 7.01 2.67
CA LEU A 54 2.58 6.97 3.33
C LEU A 54 2.81 6.66 4.81
N ASP A 55 2.53 7.64 5.65
CA ASP A 55 2.37 7.44 7.09
C ASP A 55 0.89 7.18 7.39
N ILE A 56 0.57 5.99 7.90
CA ILE A 56 -0.81 5.52 8.10
C ILE A 56 -0.98 4.94 9.51
N ASN A 57 -1.96 5.47 10.24
CA ASN A 57 -2.27 5.01 11.59
C ASN A 57 -3.10 3.71 11.64
N CYS A 58 -3.91 3.46 10.61
CA CYS A 58 -4.80 2.32 10.55
C CYS A 58 -5.18 2.03 9.10
N ALA A 59 -4.93 0.81 8.63
CA ALA A 59 -5.38 0.31 7.34
C ALA A 59 -6.73 -0.43 7.51
N PRO A 60 -7.67 -0.35 6.55
CA PRO A 60 -8.88 -1.16 6.59
C PRO A 60 -8.53 -2.65 6.70
N TRP A 61 -9.23 -3.41 7.52
CA TRP A 61 -9.01 -4.85 7.67
C TRP A 61 -10.29 -5.56 8.09
N GLY A 62 -10.41 -6.82 7.69
CA GLY A 62 -11.51 -7.69 8.07
C GLY A 62 -12.09 -8.47 6.89
N SER A 63 -12.92 -9.45 7.19
CA SER A 63 -13.52 -10.31 6.17
C SER A 63 -14.19 -9.49 5.06
N THR A 64 -13.90 -9.85 3.81
CA THR A 64 -14.41 -9.23 2.56
C THR A 64 -13.86 -7.84 2.21
N ILE A 65 -12.92 -7.31 3.02
CA ILE A 65 -12.27 -6.02 2.76
C ILE A 65 -11.04 -6.23 1.85
N TRP A 66 -10.86 -5.34 0.89
CA TRP A 66 -9.69 -5.31 0.00
C TRP A 66 -9.24 -3.85 -0.16
N PRO A 67 -8.39 -3.34 0.75
CA PRO A 67 -7.80 -2.03 0.62
C PRO A 67 -6.55 -2.09 -0.25
N ALA A 68 -6.25 -0.96 -0.90
CA ALA A 68 -5.00 -0.79 -1.61
C ALA A 68 -4.50 0.65 -1.47
N TRP A 69 -3.19 0.80 -1.30
CA TRP A 69 -2.45 1.99 -1.70
C TRP A 69 -1.51 1.60 -2.83
N CYS A 70 -1.87 2.00 -4.04
CA CYS A 70 -1.18 1.62 -5.25
C CYS A 70 -0.87 2.82 -6.15
N SER A 71 0.08 2.61 -7.06
CA SER A 71 0.31 3.52 -8.19
C SER A 71 -0.27 2.90 -9.46
N ARG A 72 -0.76 3.75 -10.37
CA ARG A 72 -1.27 3.31 -11.68
C ARG A 72 -0.73 4.20 -12.77
N GLY A 73 0.04 3.61 -13.67
CA GLY A 73 0.60 4.22 -14.86
C GLY A 73 -0.21 3.91 -16.13
N PRO A 74 0.16 4.52 -17.27
CA PRO A 74 -0.42 4.18 -18.57
C PRO A 74 -0.03 2.75 -18.99
N LEU A 75 -0.85 2.14 -19.86
CA LEU A 75 -0.55 0.85 -20.52
C LEU A 75 -0.19 -0.29 -19.56
N THR A 76 -1.01 -0.48 -18.51
CA THR A 76 -0.96 -1.62 -17.57
C THR A 76 0.21 -1.65 -16.57
N GLY A 77 0.85 -0.51 -16.29
CA GLY A 77 1.76 -0.37 -15.15
C GLY A 77 1.00 -0.13 -13.83
N GLU A 78 1.16 -1.01 -12.86
CA GLU A 78 0.61 -0.90 -11.52
C GLU A 78 1.59 -1.47 -10.50
N ILE A 79 1.70 -0.78 -9.37
CA ILE A 79 2.52 -1.18 -8.23
C ILE A 79 1.62 -1.08 -7.02
N ASP A 80 1.40 -2.19 -6.34
CA ASP A 80 0.62 -2.29 -5.12
C ASP A 80 1.59 -2.24 -3.94
N ILE A 81 1.60 -1.12 -3.22
CA ILE A 81 2.56 -0.88 -2.13
C ILE A 81 2.01 -1.42 -0.80
N LEU A 82 0.72 -1.18 -0.56
CA LEU A 82 -0.04 -1.76 0.54
C LEU A 82 -1.26 -2.44 -0.07
N GLU A 83 -1.37 -3.75 0.06
CA GLU A 83 -2.51 -4.52 -0.41
C GLU A 83 -2.74 -5.76 0.49
N GLY A 84 -4.01 -6.03 0.76
CA GLY A 84 -4.45 -7.26 1.40
C GLY A 84 -5.88 -7.58 1.04
N VAL A 85 -6.29 -8.83 1.25
CA VAL A 85 -7.67 -9.26 1.07
C VAL A 85 -8.16 -9.98 2.32
N HIS A 86 -9.44 -9.80 2.64
CA HIS A 86 -10.09 -10.44 3.78
C HIS A 86 -9.33 -10.17 5.10
N ASP A 87 -9.07 -11.25 5.84
CA ASP A 87 -8.38 -11.30 7.12
C ASP A 87 -6.88 -11.53 6.99
N ASN A 88 -6.27 -11.26 5.82
CA ASN A 88 -4.82 -11.30 5.66
C ASN A 88 -4.12 -10.53 6.79
N GLU A 89 -3.07 -11.13 7.36
CA GLU A 89 -2.30 -10.61 8.49
C GLU A 89 -0.92 -10.07 8.06
N HIS A 90 -0.70 -10.01 6.74
CA HIS A 90 0.58 -9.70 6.13
C HIS A 90 0.35 -8.87 4.87
N ASN A 91 1.19 -7.85 4.65
CA ASN A 91 1.11 -7.02 3.47
C ASN A 91 1.64 -7.77 2.24
N GLN A 92 0.94 -7.66 1.13
CA GLN A 92 1.45 -8.07 -0.17
C GLN A 92 1.88 -6.83 -0.96
N VAL A 93 3.11 -6.86 -1.48
CA VAL A 93 3.57 -5.90 -2.48
C VAL A 93 3.53 -6.61 -3.83
N ALA A 94 2.87 -6.03 -4.82
CA ALA A 94 2.74 -6.63 -6.15
C ALA A 94 3.09 -5.66 -7.27
N TRP A 95 3.62 -6.22 -8.36
CA TRP A 95 3.87 -5.48 -9.58
C TRP A 95 3.12 -6.13 -10.75
N HIS A 96 2.42 -5.28 -11.47
CA HIS A 96 1.74 -5.59 -12.72
C HIS A 96 2.34 -4.66 -13.77
N ILE A 97 3.33 -5.13 -14.53
CA ILE A 97 4.11 -4.31 -15.45
C ILE A 97 4.30 -5.07 -16.75
N TYR A 98 3.87 -4.48 -17.87
CA TYR A 98 4.02 -5.07 -19.20
C TYR A 98 5.47 -5.50 -19.50
N ARG A 99 5.66 -6.77 -19.86
CA ARG A 99 6.96 -7.39 -20.21
C ARG A 99 8.04 -7.21 -19.14
N CYS A 100 7.69 -7.40 -17.88
CA CYS A 100 8.60 -7.30 -16.75
C CYS A 100 8.65 -8.61 -15.96
N SER A 101 9.79 -8.90 -15.35
CA SER A 101 9.93 -10.01 -14.41
C SER A 101 10.78 -9.57 -13.22
N LEU A 102 10.40 -10.04 -12.04
CA LEU A 102 11.14 -9.84 -10.80
C LEU A 102 12.42 -10.67 -10.86
N THR A 103 13.56 -10.05 -10.55
CA THR A 103 14.83 -10.76 -10.39
C THR A 103 14.97 -11.17 -8.93
N PRO A 104 15.01 -12.48 -8.60
CA PRO A 104 15.18 -12.92 -7.22
C PRO A 104 16.56 -12.53 -6.70
N GLU A 105 16.60 -11.72 -5.64
CA GLU A 105 17.81 -11.36 -4.92
C GLU A 105 17.84 -12.06 -3.55
N PRO A 106 19.02 -12.35 -2.97
CA PRO A 106 19.15 -13.07 -1.70
C PRO A 106 18.39 -12.45 -0.52
N ASN A 107 18.13 -11.14 -0.58
CA ASN A 107 17.47 -10.37 0.46
C ASN A 107 16.01 -10.02 0.14
N LEU A 108 15.45 -10.51 -0.97
CA LEU A 108 14.02 -10.36 -1.21
C LEU A 108 13.24 -11.23 -0.21
N PRO A 109 12.18 -10.69 0.42
CA PRO A 109 11.22 -11.53 1.14
C PRO A 109 10.68 -12.61 0.21
N ALA A 110 10.22 -13.72 0.78
CA ALA A 110 9.73 -14.82 -0.04
C ALA A 110 8.58 -14.35 -0.94
N LEU A 111 8.54 -14.91 -2.15
CA LEU A 111 7.41 -14.73 -3.06
C LEU A 111 6.11 -15.09 -2.34
N ASN A 112 5.03 -14.44 -2.75
CA ASN A 112 3.70 -14.75 -2.22
C ASN A 112 3.31 -16.21 -2.54
N SER A 113 2.11 -16.61 -2.11
CA SER A 113 1.60 -17.98 -2.30
C SER A 113 1.56 -18.46 -3.76
N GLN A 114 1.61 -17.55 -4.73
CA GLN A 114 1.63 -17.86 -6.16
C GLN A 114 3.03 -18.20 -6.67
N ASN A 115 4.07 -17.84 -5.91
CA ASN A 115 5.48 -18.06 -6.25
C ASN A 115 5.83 -17.59 -7.68
N ASN A 116 5.26 -16.45 -8.10
CA ASN A 116 5.36 -15.93 -9.45
C ASN A 116 6.36 -14.78 -9.54
N THR A 117 7.31 -14.87 -10.47
CA THR A 117 8.26 -13.80 -10.80
C THR A 117 7.89 -13.07 -12.09
N ASP A 118 6.91 -13.56 -12.84
CA ASP A 118 6.43 -12.90 -14.05
C ASP A 118 5.45 -11.78 -13.70
N CYS A 119 5.86 -10.55 -13.94
CA CYS A 119 5.08 -9.37 -13.64
C CYS A 119 4.22 -8.92 -14.82
N ASP A 120 4.29 -9.61 -15.98
CA ASP A 120 3.64 -9.16 -17.21
C ASP A 120 2.12 -9.13 -17.06
N SER A 121 1.58 -7.91 -16.99
CA SER A 121 0.17 -7.66 -16.79
C SER A 121 -0.72 -8.03 -17.98
N MET A 122 -0.12 -8.40 -19.12
CA MET A 122 -0.84 -8.90 -20.29
C MET A 122 -1.06 -10.42 -20.24
N ILE A 123 -0.48 -11.13 -19.26
CA ILE A 123 -0.66 -12.58 -19.09
C ILE A 123 -1.85 -12.84 -18.15
N PRO A 124 -2.94 -13.48 -18.63
CA PRO A 124 -4.06 -13.87 -17.77
C PRO A 124 -3.59 -14.84 -16.66
N PRO A 125 -4.09 -14.72 -15.41
CA PRO A 125 -5.21 -13.88 -14.96
C PRO A 125 -4.79 -12.47 -14.51
N ASN A 126 -3.67 -11.93 -15.02
CA ASN A 126 -3.00 -10.73 -14.51
C ASN A 126 -2.60 -10.90 -13.04
N ALA A 127 -1.96 -12.04 -12.73
CA ALA A 127 -1.50 -12.35 -11.37
C ALA A 127 -0.41 -11.37 -10.89
N GLY A 128 0.39 -10.83 -11.81
CA GLY A 128 1.56 -10.03 -11.47
C GLY A 128 2.62 -10.86 -10.72
N CYS A 129 3.68 -10.18 -10.27
CA CYS A 129 4.70 -10.77 -9.42
C CYS A 129 4.58 -10.16 -8.02
N GLY A 130 4.35 -11.00 -7.02
CA GLY A 130 4.04 -10.56 -5.66
C GLY A 130 5.06 -11.04 -4.64
N VAL A 131 5.42 -10.16 -3.71
CA VAL A 131 6.27 -10.44 -2.56
C VAL A 131 5.45 -10.26 -1.28
N GLN A 132 5.57 -11.23 -0.36
CA GLN A 132 4.88 -11.17 0.91
C GLN A 132 5.82 -10.63 2.00
N GLU A 133 5.39 -9.60 2.72
CA GLU A 133 6.06 -9.20 3.96
C GLU A 133 5.55 -10.05 5.14
N TRP A 134 6.40 -10.94 5.64
CA TRP A 134 6.01 -11.93 6.66
C TRP A 134 5.93 -11.37 8.08
N SER A 135 6.37 -10.13 8.30
CA SER A 135 6.08 -9.44 9.56
C SER A 135 4.57 -9.27 9.73
N ARG A 136 4.04 -9.65 10.90
CA ARG A 136 2.65 -9.33 11.30
C ARG A 136 2.46 -7.83 11.59
N ALA A 137 3.56 -7.11 11.81
CA ALA A 137 3.55 -5.66 11.93
C ALA A 137 3.49 -4.96 10.56
N SER A 138 3.19 -5.68 9.47
CA SER A 138 3.12 -5.11 8.12
C SER A 138 1.71 -4.89 7.61
N TYR A 139 0.67 -5.54 8.13
CA TYR A 139 -0.73 -5.31 7.74
C TYR A 139 -1.70 -6.00 8.72
N GLY A 140 -2.96 -5.60 8.68
CA GLY A 140 -4.05 -6.26 9.40
C GLY A 140 -4.22 -5.81 10.84
N GLU A 141 -4.82 -6.68 11.66
CA GLU A 141 -5.17 -6.35 13.05
C GLU A 141 -3.94 -5.96 13.89
N ASP A 142 -2.86 -6.75 13.82
CA ASP A 142 -1.62 -6.49 14.57
C ASP A 142 -0.95 -5.17 14.17
N PHE A 143 -0.98 -4.82 12.88
CA PHE A 143 -0.51 -3.53 12.38
C PHE A 143 -1.33 -2.37 12.99
N ASN A 144 -2.66 -2.49 12.97
CA ASN A 144 -3.56 -1.47 13.49
C ASN A 144 -3.47 -1.31 15.02
N LEU A 145 -3.32 -2.40 15.77
CA LEU A 145 -3.13 -2.39 17.23
C LEU A 145 -1.83 -1.69 17.64
N GLN A 146 -0.83 -1.68 16.76
CA GLN A 146 0.44 -0.98 16.94
C GLN A 146 0.41 0.47 16.44
N SER A 147 -0.78 1.02 16.16
CA SER A 147 -0.97 2.37 15.61
C SER A 147 -0.44 2.55 14.19
N GLY A 148 -0.28 1.45 13.44
CA GLY A 148 0.11 1.45 12.04
C GLY A 148 1.61 1.64 11.82
N GLY A 149 1.96 2.40 10.78
CA GLY A 149 3.32 2.48 10.30
C GLY A 149 3.50 3.33 9.05
N VAL A 150 4.68 3.23 8.46
CA VAL A 150 5.10 3.97 7.28
C VAL A 150 5.45 3.01 6.15
N TYR A 151 4.86 3.26 4.98
CA TYR A 151 5.27 2.61 3.73
C TYR A 151 6.02 3.60 2.87
N VAL A 152 7.08 3.12 2.25
CA VAL A 152 7.92 3.93 1.35
C VAL A 152 8.06 3.20 0.03
N MET A 153 7.82 3.91 -1.06
CA MET A 153 8.15 3.45 -2.41
C MET A 153 9.19 4.38 -3.02
N LYS A 154 10.35 3.83 -3.39
CA LYS A 154 11.32 4.48 -4.26
C LYS A 154 11.09 4.01 -5.69
N TRP A 155 11.05 4.94 -6.63
CA TRP A 155 11.06 4.66 -8.05
C TRP A 155 12.09 5.56 -8.73
N ASP A 156 13.13 4.96 -9.32
CA ASP A 156 14.16 5.66 -10.10
C ASP A 156 14.61 4.82 -11.31
N GLU A 157 15.66 5.26 -12.02
CA GLU A 157 16.18 4.53 -13.18
C GLU A 157 16.74 3.13 -12.86
N ASN A 158 17.03 2.84 -11.60
CA ASN A 158 17.55 1.53 -11.16
C ASN A 158 16.42 0.55 -10.79
N GLY A 159 15.18 1.03 -10.68
CA GLY A 159 14.01 0.20 -10.44
C GLY A 159 13.11 0.72 -9.33
N ILE A 160 12.30 -0.19 -8.79
CA ILE A 160 11.32 0.07 -7.74
C ILE A 160 11.72 -0.71 -6.49
N ALA A 161 11.64 -0.04 -5.34
CA ALA A 161 11.81 -0.67 -4.04
C ALA A 161 10.71 -0.20 -3.09
N VAL A 162 10.23 -1.11 -2.25
CA VAL A 162 9.21 -0.86 -1.25
C VAL A 162 9.73 -1.26 0.12
N TRP A 163 9.51 -0.40 1.11
CA TRP A 163 9.79 -0.67 2.52
C TRP A 163 8.51 -0.48 3.34
N SER A 164 8.40 -1.23 4.42
CA SER A 164 7.41 -1.02 5.46
C SER A 164 8.09 -0.94 6.82
N PHE A 165 7.66 0.01 7.64
CA PHE A 165 8.16 0.21 8.99
C PHE A 165 6.96 0.34 9.91
N PHE A 166 6.91 -0.41 11.01
CA PHE A 166 6.03 -0.04 12.11
C PHE A 166 6.54 1.26 12.75
N HIS A 167 5.67 2.09 13.33
CA HIS A 167 6.04 3.45 13.77
C HIS A 167 7.29 3.53 14.65
N ALA A 168 7.48 2.58 15.57
CA ALA A 168 8.63 2.56 16.46
C ALA A 168 9.98 2.21 15.78
N ALA A 169 9.97 1.76 14.53
CA ALA A 169 11.17 1.46 13.73
C ALA A 169 11.36 2.39 12.52
N VAL A 170 10.57 3.46 12.40
CA VAL A 170 10.71 4.42 11.30
C VAL A 170 12.09 5.09 11.38
N PRO A 171 12.88 5.07 10.30
CA PRO A 171 14.14 5.77 10.21
C PRO A 171 14.04 7.27 10.57
N ALA A 172 15.04 7.78 11.30
CA ALA A 172 15.05 9.16 11.79
C ALA A 172 15.03 10.20 10.66
N ASP A 173 15.67 9.91 9.53
CA ASP A 173 15.68 10.77 8.35
C ASP A 173 14.28 10.95 7.73
N ILE A 174 13.42 9.94 7.77
CA ILE A 174 12.00 10.06 7.41
C ILE A 174 11.28 10.98 8.39
N VAL A 175 11.46 10.75 9.71
CA VAL A 175 10.82 11.57 10.76
C VAL A 175 11.26 13.03 10.68
N CYS A 176 12.53 13.28 10.36
CA CYS A 176 13.10 14.62 10.22
C CYS A 176 12.78 15.28 8.86
N GLY A 177 12.10 14.59 7.94
CA GLY A 177 11.71 15.13 6.63
C GLY A 177 12.87 15.25 5.63
N THR A 178 13.97 14.52 5.85
CA THR A 178 15.14 14.46 4.96
C THR A 178 15.44 13.03 4.53
N PRO A 179 14.47 12.28 3.97
CA PRO A 179 14.61 10.86 3.74
C PRO A 179 15.70 10.57 2.72
N ASN A 180 16.56 9.60 3.03
CA ASN A 180 17.61 9.10 2.14
C ASN A 180 17.37 7.61 1.85
N PRO A 181 16.85 7.27 0.65
CA PRO A 181 16.51 5.89 0.31
C PRO A 181 17.73 4.96 0.24
N TYR A 182 18.96 5.49 0.16
CA TYR A 182 20.18 4.69 0.13
C TYR A 182 20.65 4.26 1.54
N THR A 183 20.09 4.86 2.59
CA THR A 183 20.37 4.50 3.99
C THR A 183 19.23 3.79 4.68
N MET A 184 18.11 3.53 3.98
CA MET A 184 16.98 2.73 4.47
C MET A 184 17.43 1.27 4.60
N GLY A 185 18.07 0.98 5.74
CA GLY A 185 18.84 -0.24 6.03
C GLY A 185 19.91 -0.05 7.12
N PHE A 186 20.24 1.20 7.48
CA PHE A 186 21.16 1.53 8.58
C PHE A 186 20.59 2.69 9.40
N THR A 187 20.27 2.40 10.67
CA THR A 187 19.87 3.41 11.65
C THR A 187 21.01 4.42 11.82
N SER A 188 20.80 5.67 11.44
CA SER A 188 21.64 6.78 11.88
C SER A 188 20.77 7.78 12.64
N SER A 189 21.12 8.00 13.90
CA SER A 189 20.51 8.99 14.77
C SER A 189 20.96 10.40 14.36
N CYS A 190 20.03 11.34 14.20
CA CYS A 190 20.38 12.76 14.12
C CYS A 190 20.71 13.31 15.52
N SER A 191 21.79 14.08 15.60
CA SER A 191 22.17 14.95 16.72
C SER A 191 21.37 16.25 16.75
#